data_AF-A0A2I1M4K0-F1
#
_entry.id   AF-A0A2I1M4K0-F1
#
_cell.length_a   1.000
_cell.length_b   1.000
_cell.length_c   1.000
_cell.angle_alpha   90.00
_cell.angle_beta   90.00
_cell.angle_gamma   90.00
#
_symmetry.space_group_name_H-M   'P 1'
#
loop_
_entity.id
_entity.type
_entity.pdbx_description
1 polymer ?
#
loop_
_entity_poly.entity_id
_entity_poly.type
_entity_poly.pdbx_seq_one_letter_code
_entity_poly.pdbx_strand_id
1 'polypeptide(L)'
;MAKRKAVTFSDEWDFTHVSGVRAHVARLSRTATFRVTFSRTNGLELANGEYEIQTDSKYIPHSIVDRIIADDIAAAQRAHK
;
A
#
# COMPACT_ATOMS: atom_id res chain seq x y z
N MET A 1 7.74 16.46 23.18
CA MET A 1 7.74 16.23 21.73
C MET A 1 8.09 14.78 21.47
N ALA A 2 7.13 13.95 21.07
CA ALA A 2 7.41 12.55 20.75
C ALA A 2 8.33 12.51 19.54
N LYS A 3 9.54 11.95 19.70
CA LYS A 3 10.41 11.59 18.58
C LYS A 3 9.60 10.68 17.67
N ARG A 4 9.08 11.19 16.55
CA ARG A 4 8.63 10.35 15.43
C ARG A 4 9.86 9.50 15.09
N LYS A 5 9.85 8.22 15.49
CA LYS A 5 10.89 7.26 15.10
C LYS A 5 11.00 7.41 13.58
N ALA A 6 12.20 7.75 13.11
CA ALA A 6 12.47 7.78 11.68
C ALA A 6 12.16 6.37 11.17
N VAL A 7 11.05 6.25 10.45
CA VAL A 7 10.67 4.99 9.82
C VAL A 7 11.66 4.81 8.69
N THR A 8 12.57 3.86 8.84
CA THR A 8 13.52 3.53 7.78
C THR A 8 12.86 2.54 6.85
N PHE A 9 12.83 2.82 5.55
CA PHE A 9 12.33 1.89 4.54
C PHE A 9 13.48 1.11 3.91
N SER A 10 13.24 -0.17 3.61
CA SER A 10 14.24 -1.06 2.99
C SER A 10 14.03 -1.27 1.50
N ASP A 11 12.80 -1.03 1.03
CA ASP A 11 12.36 -1.17 -0.34
C ASP A 11 11.21 -0.17 -0.52
N GLU A 12 11.28 0.65 -1.56
CA GLU A 12 10.28 1.70 -1.82
C GLU A 12 10.11 1.88 -3.32
N TRP A 13 8.86 1.91 -3.78
CA TRP A 13 8.53 2.05 -5.19
C TRP A 13 7.09 2.53 -5.38
N ASP A 14 6.82 3.11 -6.55
CA ASP A 14 5.49 3.57 -6.93
C ASP A 14 4.80 2.53 -7.83
N PHE A 15 3.51 2.32 -7.56
CA PHE A 15 2.64 1.45 -8.33
C PHE A 15 1.51 2.26 -8.97
N THR A 16 1.20 1.92 -10.23
CA THR A 16 -0.01 2.42 -10.89
C THR A 16 -0.86 1.21 -11.28
N HIS A 17 -2.02 1.09 -10.64
CA HIS A 17 -3.01 0.06 -10.95
C HIS A 17 -3.74 0.39 -12.26
N VAL A 18 -4.25 -0.63 -12.95
CA VAL A 18 -4.94 -0.49 -14.25
C VAL A 18 -6.18 0.40 -14.21
N SER A 19 -6.77 0.59 -13.02
CA SER A 19 -7.88 1.52 -12.80
C SER A 19 -7.46 3.00 -12.81
N GLY A 20 -6.16 3.30 -12.90
CA GLY A 20 -5.60 4.65 -12.79
C GLY A 20 -5.28 5.09 -11.36
N VAL A 21 -5.51 4.22 -10.36
CA VAL A 21 -5.11 4.46 -8.97
C VAL A 21 -3.59 4.39 -8.84
N ARG A 22 -2.99 5.38 -8.19
CA ARG A 22 -1.54 5.41 -7.90
C ARG A 22 -1.31 5.22 -6.41
N ALA A 23 -0.40 4.32 -6.08
CA ALA A 23 -0.02 4.03 -4.72
C ALA A 23 1.50 4.02 -4.58
N HIS A 24 1.98 4.59 -3.50
CA HIS A 24 3.35 4.53 -3.07
C HIS A 24 3.51 3.39 -2.06
N VAL A 25 4.44 2.48 -2.32
CA VAL A 25 4.64 1.26 -1.55
C VAL A 25 6.00 1.29 -0.89
N ALA A 26 6.05 1.15 0.44
CA ALA A 26 7.28 1.24 1.20
C ALA A 26 7.38 0.16 2.28
N ARG A 27 8.39 -0.72 2.21
CA ARG A 27 8.65 -1.78 3.20
C ARG A 27 9.39 -1.22 4.40
N LEU A 28 8.84 -1.43 5.59
CA LEU A 28 9.52 -1.09 6.84
C LEU A 28 10.80 -1.93 7.00
N SER A 29 11.91 -1.28 7.31
CA SER A 29 13.20 -1.95 7.47
C SER A 29 13.16 -2.96 8.59
N ARG A 30 13.73 -4.15 8.33
CA ARG A 30 13.84 -5.26 9.29
C ARG A 30 12.49 -5.79 9.78
N THR A 31 11.39 -5.54 9.07
CA THR A 31 10.11 -6.17 9.36
C THR A 31 9.51 -6.81 8.11
N ALA A 32 8.45 -7.59 8.32
CA ALA A 32 7.62 -8.13 7.26
C ALA A 32 6.51 -7.13 6.86
N THR A 33 6.50 -5.90 7.35
CA THR A 33 5.40 -4.96 7.11
C THR A 33 5.78 -3.96 6.02
N PHE A 34 4.81 -3.59 5.19
CA PHE A 34 4.92 -2.51 4.22
C PHE A 34 3.71 -1.60 4.28
N ARG A 35 3.89 -0.37 3.81
CA ARG A 35 2.85 0.65 3.76
C ARG A 35 2.42 0.84 2.32
N VAL A 36 1.12 1.01 2.12
CA VAL A 36 0.53 1.43 0.85
C VAL A 36 -0.12 2.78 1.08
N THR A 37 0.40 3.80 0.40
CA THR A 37 -0.10 5.17 0.49
C THR A 37 -0.64 5.60 -0.87
N PHE A 38 -1.95 5.80 -0.97
CA PHE A 38 -2.60 6.22 -2.20
C PHE A 38 -2.30 7.70 -2.48
N SER A 39 -1.69 7.98 -3.63
CA SER A 39 -1.43 9.35 -4.09
C SER A 39 -2.51 9.87 -5.03
N ARG A 40 -3.24 8.96 -5.69
CA ARG A 40 -4.39 9.29 -6.56
C ARG A 40 -5.37 8.14 -6.53
N THR A 41 -6.62 8.42 -6.16
CA THR A 41 -7.68 7.41 -5.99
C THR A 41 -8.77 7.49 -7.07
N ASN A 42 -8.64 8.41 -8.03
CA ASN A 42 -9.58 8.61 -9.14
C ASN A 42 -11.05 8.80 -8.70
N GLY A 43 -11.28 9.51 -7.59
CA GLY A 43 -12.61 9.77 -7.05
C GLY A 43 -13.13 8.70 -6.09
N LEU A 44 -12.34 7.66 -5.79
CA LEU A 44 -12.63 6.69 -4.74
C LEU A 44 -12.07 7.18 -3.40
N GLU A 45 -12.78 6.95 -2.31
CA GLU A 45 -12.26 7.17 -0.96
C GLU A 45 -11.48 5.92 -0.50
N LEU A 46 -10.22 5.83 -0.91
CA LEU A 46 -9.31 4.75 -0.49
C LEU A 46 -8.53 5.17 0.77
N ALA A 47 -8.42 4.26 1.74
CA ALA A 47 -7.68 4.50 2.97
C ALA A 47 -6.24 4.00 2.84
N ASN A 48 -5.27 4.80 3.28
CA ASN A 48 -3.88 4.34 3.37
C ASN A 48 -3.76 3.26 4.46
N GLY A 49 -2.99 2.21 4.18
CA GLY A 49 -2.89 1.04 5.04
C GLY A 49 -1.47 0.55 5.27
N GLU A 50 -1.27 -0.16 6.38
CA GLU A 50 -0.08 -0.97 6.63
C GLU A 50 -0.46 -2.44 6.50
N TYR A 51 0.32 -3.20 5.73
CA TYR A 51 0.06 -4.60 5.43
C TYR A 51 1.28 -5.44 5.77
N GLU A 52 1.05 -6.66 6.24
CA GLU A 52 2.11 -7.61 6.52
C GLU A 52 2.31 -8.57 5.34
N ILE A 53 3.55 -8.66 4.89
CA ILE A 53 4.03 -9.64 3.92
C ILE A 53 4.05 -11.01 4.61
N GLN A 54 3.07 -11.85 4.28
CA GLN A 54 3.01 -13.24 4.73
C GLN A 54 3.88 -14.18 3.87
N THR A 55 5.07 -13.72 3.47
CA THR A 55 6.04 -14.50 2.67
C THR A 55 7.46 -14.13 3.08
N ASP A 56 8.36 -15.10 3.02
CA ASP A 56 9.80 -14.91 3.22
C ASP A 56 10.48 -14.09 2.11
N SER A 57 9.71 -13.51 1.19
CA SER A 57 10.22 -12.68 0.11
C SER A 57 10.99 -11.48 0.67
N LYS A 58 12.20 -11.27 0.13
CA LYS A 58 13.04 -10.10 0.43
C LYS A 58 12.44 -8.79 -0.12
N TYR A 59 11.57 -8.88 -1.11
CA TYR A 59 10.92 -7.76 -1.78
C TYR A 59 9.40 -7.81 -1.57
N ILE A 60 8.72 -6.67 -1.74
CA ILE A 60 7.26 -6.63 -1.75
C ILE A 60 6.79 -7.12 -3.14
N PRO A 61 6.05 -8.24 -3.24
CA PRO A 61 5.55 -8.70 -4.52
C PRO A 61 4.49 -7.74 -5.07
N HIS A 62 4.64 -7.31 -6.33
CA HIS A 62 3.66 -6.44 -6.98
C HIS A 62 2.26 -7.06 -6.99
N SER A 63 2.15 -8.38 -7.10
CA SER A 63 0.87 -9.10 -7.10
C SER A 63 0.10 -8.99 -5.79
N ILE A 64 0.80 -8.88 -4.64
CA ILE A 64 0.15 -8.67 -3.34
C ILE A 64 -0.41 -7.24 -3.28
N VAL A 65 0.37 -6.25 -3.72
CA VAL A 65 -0.06 -4.85 -3.79
C VAL A 65 -1.24 -4.68 -4.74
N ASP A 66 -1.16 -5.27 -5.92
CA ASP A 66 -2.24 -5.26 -6.92
C ASP A 66 -3.56 -5.78 -6.32
N ARG A 67 -3.51 -6.93 -5.63
CA ARG A 67 -4.68 -7.51 -4.96
C ARG A 67 -5.24 -6.60 -3.86
N ILE A 68 -4.38 -6.01 -3.03
CA ILE A 68 -4.80 -5.08 -1.97
C ILE A 68 -5.54 -3.90 -2.57
N ILE A 69 -4.95 -3.26 -3.59
CA ILE A 69 -5.55 -2.10 -4.24
C ILE A 69 -6.88 -2.48 -4.90
N ALA A 70 -6.96 -3.63 -5.56
CA ALA A 70 -8.21 -4.11 -6.13
C ALA A 70 -9.29 -4.35 -5.08
N ASP A 71 -8.93 -4.88 -3.91
CA ASP A 71 -9.87 -5.08 -2.79
C ASP A 71 -10.35 -3.76 -2.20
N ASP A 72 -9.45 -2.81 -1.93
CA ASP A 72 -9.79 -1.46 -1.45
C ASP A 72 -10.68 -0.70 -2.45
N ILE A 73 -10.39 -0.79 -3.75
CA ILE A 73 -11.25 -0.24 -4.80
C ILE A 73 -12.65 -0.89 -4.76
N ALA A 74 -12.72 -2.22 -4.66
CA ALA A 74 -13.99 -2.93 -4.60
C ALA A 74 -14.78 -2.59 -3.33
N ALA A 75 -14.10 -2.43 -2.19
CA ALA A 75 -14.70 -1.99 -0.94
C ALA A 75 -15.24 -0.55 -1.04
N ALA A 76 -14.45 0.38 -1.57
CA ALA A 76 -14.87 1.76 -1.79
C ALA A 76 -16.07 1.85 -2.74
N GLN A 77 -16.06 1.08 -3.84
CA GLN A 77 -17.19 1.01 -4.77
C GLN A 77 -18.47 0.46 -4.11
N ARG A 78 -18.35 -0.51 -3.20
CA ARG A 78 -19.49 -1.05 -2.45
C ARG A 78 -20.04 -0.07 -1.43
N ALA A 79 -19.19 0.73 -0.79
CA ALA A 79 -19.60 1.74 0.19
C ALA A 79 -20.36 2.92 -0.44
N HIS A 80 -20.13 3.19 -1.72
CA HIS A 80 -20.80 4.25 -2.49
C HIS A 80 -22.17 3.87 -3.08
N LYS A 81 -22.66 2.64 -2.85
CA LYS A 81 -23.92 2.12 -3.40
C LYS A 81 -25.02 2.10 -2.34
#